data_AF-A0A0F9AX19-F1
#
_entry.id   AF-A0A0F9AX19-F1
#
_cell.length_a   1.000
_cell.length_b   1.000
_cell.length_c   1.000
_cell.angle_alpha   90.00
_cell.angle_beta   90.00
_cell.angle_gamma   90.00
#
_symmetry.space_group_name_H-M   'P 1'
#
loop_
_entity.id
_entity.type
_entity.pdbx_description
1 polymer ?
#
loop_
_entity_poly.entity_id
_entity_poly.type
_entity_poly.pdbx_seq_one_letter_code
_entity_poly.pdbx_strand_id
1 'polypeptide(L)'
;MFICLDNLAKSEDIKKEMFLIPQPRYMKVDNFQNLKITEQSRILTDLESDHFFIFEQVQDNLAKTGLKKILDTQVVDNLSDFPNLKSVLENEISNFPENLLDKVKNEENFINQGYIIVCTESEILIDAHSHQGLFYGIQTLLQIINSSYDKLSIKKVRIIDFPALKIRGVSDDISRGQAATLDNLKKFINQLSHYKINQYYLVYMQDMFKFSNHPKIGEDRGAYSKEDITELHNYAKKHFIELIPIFQTTGHWENILSNPDYWKYGEFPGSNSLNIANEEIYALLDEMIGELSDAFKSEYFHIGADESWDVGKVASKEFIENVGIGKAYLDHYKKVYDIAKKHGYKKIIIYHDILYKYEEVLSGLPKDIIIMYWKYNSKTDHPALKKIRKSGFQVITSPSIMDYNRIFPSIDKYEK
;
A
#
# COMPACT_ATOMS: atom_id res chain seq x y z
N MET A 1 19.48 3.24 -12.40
CA MET A 1 19.13 1.85 -12.72
C MET A 1 18.20 1.90 -13.91
N PHE A 2 18.30 0.94 -14.82
CA PHE A 2 17.54 0.98 -16.05
C PHE A 2 17.09 -0.41 -16.51
N ILE A 3 16.03 -0.43 -17.30
CA ILE A 3 15.59 -1.57 -18.09
C ILE A 3 15.38 -1.07 -19.52
N CYS A 4 16.03 -1.71 -20.50
CA CYS A 4 15.90 -1.39 -21.91
C CYS A 4 15.36 -2.60 -22.67
N LEU A 5 14.25 -2.42 -23.39
CA LEU A 5 13.85 -3.34 -24.46
C LEU A 5 14.50 -2.85 -25.76
N ASP A 6 15.43 -3.61 -26.31
CA ASP A 6 16.15 -3.25 -27.52
C ASP A 6 15.75 -4.12 -28.73
N ASN A 7 16.30 -3.76 -29.90
CA ASN A 7 16.10 -4.49 -31.16
C ASN A 7 14.61 -4.67 -31.51
N LEU A 8 13.84 -3.58 -31.36
CA LEU A 8 12.43 -3.52 -31.72
C LEU A 8 12.28 -3.25 -33.23
N ALA A 9 11.35 -3.94 -33.86
CA ALA A 9 11.04 -3.75 -35.27
C ALA A 9 10.09 -2.56 -35.47
N LYS A 10 10.07 -1.98 -36.68
CA LYS A 10 9.03 -0.99 -37.05
C LYS A 10 7.68 -1.68 -37.22
N SER A 11 6.62 -1.02 -36.78
CA SER A 11 5.24 -1.48 -36.95
C SER A 11 4.42 -0.47 -37.74
N GLU A 12 3.65 -0.96 -38.71
CA GLU A 12 2.63 -0.18 -39.43
C GLU A 12 1.25 -0.25 -38.75
N ASP A 13 1.11 -0.97 -37.63
CA ASP A 13 -0.18 -1.13 -36.95
C ASP A 13 -0.64 0.22 -36.36
N ILE A 14 -1.67 0.83 -36.93
CA ILE A 14 -2.25 2.10 -36.49
C ILE A 14 -3.31 1.80 -35.44
N LYS A 15 -3.08 2.15 -34.16
CA LYS A 15 -4.10 1.98 -33.11
C LYS A 15 -4.28 3.15 -32.14
N LYS A 16 -5.55 3.30 -31.74
CA LYS A 16 -6.21 3.90 -30.56
C LYS A 16 -5.50 4.99 -29.73
N GLU A 17 -6.30 5.89 -29.16
CA GLU A 17 -5.88 6.72 -28.03
C GLU A 17 -5.35 5.84 -26.90
N MET A 18 -4.19 6.21 -26.36
CA MET A 18 -3.56 5.52 -25.24
C MET A 18 -4.04 6.17 -23.94
N PHE A 19 -4.66 5.38 -23.08
CA PHE A 19 -5.11 5.81 -21.76
C PHE A 19 -4.33 5.05 -20.69
N LEU A 20 -3.62 5.77 -19.84
CA LEU A 20 -2.79 5.22 -18.77
C LEU A 20 -3.40 5.58 -17.42
N ILE A 21 -3.39 4.62 -16.50
CA ILE A 21 -3.88 4.79 -15.13
C ILE A 21 -2.77 4.34 -14.15
N PRO A 22 -2.31 5.21 -13.23
CA PRO A 22 -2.61 6.64 -13.16
C PRO A 22 -2.09 7.39 -14.39
N GLN A 23 -2.68 8.57 -14.66
CA GLN A 23 -2.21 9.45 -15.72
C GLN A 23 -0.80 9.97 -15.36
N PRO A 24 0.20 9.84 -16.25
CA PRO A 24 1.54 10.32 -15.96
C PRO A 24 1.62 11.84 -15.78
N ARG A 25 2.58 12.30 -14.97
CA ARG A 25 2.87 13.74 -14.80
C ARG A 25 3.20 14.44 -16.11
N TYR A 26 3.91 13.76 -16.99
CA TYR A 26 4.16 14.17 -18.35
C TYR A 26 4.09 12.98 -19.28
N MET A 27 3.42 13.13 -20.40
CA MET A 27 3.39 12.15 -21.48
C MET A 27 3.32 12.86 -22.83
N LYS A 28 4.20 12.48 -23.75
CA LYS A 28 4.14 12.84 -25.16
C LYS A 28 4.17 11.58 -26.00
N VAL A 29 3.17 11.44 -26.85
CA VAL A 29 3.01 10.31 -27.78
C VAL A 29 3.40 10.78 -29.17
N ASP A 30 4.25 10.02 -29.84
CA ASP A 30 4.50 10.19 -31.26
C ASP A 30 3.56 9.25 -32.02
N ASN A 31 2.66 9.85 -32.82
CA ASN A 31 1.63 9.12 -33.55
C ASN A 31 2.10 8.64 -34.93
N PHE A 32 3.31 9.00 -35.36
CA PHE A 32 3.80 8.70 -36.71
C PHE A 32 4.61 7.40 -36.78
N GLN A 33 5.05 6.86 -35.64
CA GLN A 33 5.92 5.70 -35.61
C GLN A 33 5.61 4.76 -34.44
N ASN A 34 5.45 3.48 -34.76
CA ASN A 34 5.23 2.41 -33.78
C ASN A 34 6.39 1.41 -33.84
N LEU A 35 6.69 0.84 -32.68
CA LEU A 35 7.67 -0.22 -32.49
C LEU A 35 6.96 -1.54 -32.25
N LYS A 36 7.62 -2.67 -32.52
CA LYS A 36 7.11 -4.01 -32.29
C LYS A 36 8.14 -4.86 -31.60
N ILE A 37 7.73 -5.49 -30.51
CA ILE A 37 8.49 -6.54 -29.84
C ILE A 37 8.43 -7.80 -30.69
N THR A 38 9.60 -8.38 -30.95
CA THR A 38 9.74 -9.64 -31.71
C THR A 38 10.63 -10.62 -30.94
N GLU A 39 10.78 -11.83 -31.48
CA GLU A 39 11.67 -12.86 -30.90
C GLU A 39 13.16 -12.49 -30.96
N GLN A 40 13.50 -11.41 -31.69
CA GLN A 40 14.85 -10.86 -31.77
C GLN A 40 15.08 -9.74 -30.75
N SER A 41 14.02 -9.21 -30.14
CA SER A 41 14.13 -8.21 -29.09
C SER A 41 14.85 -8.77 -27.88
N ARG A 42 15.50 -7.90 -27.09
CA ARG A 42 16.23 -8.30 -25.89
C ARG A 42 15.97 -7.34 -24.76
N ILE A 43 16.24 -7.79 -23.54
CA ILE A 43 16.22 -6.97 -22.34
C ILE A 43 17.68 -6.68 -21.94
N LEU A 44 18.05 -5.41 -21.88
CA LEU A 44 19.31 -4.94 -21.29
C LEU A 44 19.00 -4.30 -19.93
N THR A 45 19.79 -4.58 -18.91
CA THR A 45 19.54 -4.06 -17.55
C THR A 45 20.82 -4.00 -16.72
N ASP A 46 20.88 -3.07 -15.77
CA ASP A 46 21.90 -3.01 -14.71
C ASP A 46 21.41 -3.60 -13.39
N LEU A 47 20.23 -4.23 -13.38
CA LEU A 47 19.68 -4.86 -12.18
C LEU A 47 20.49 -6.09 -11.75
N GLU A 48 20.58 -6.27 -10.44
CA GLU A 48 21.04 -7.52 -9.83
C GLU A 48 19.96 -8.61 -9.93
N SER A 49 20.38 -9.87 -9.84
CA SER A 49 19.52 -11.04 -10.09
C SER A 49 18.34 -11.17 -9.11
N ASP A 50 18.47 -10.64 -7.90
CA ASP A 50 17.41 -10.62 -6.89
C ASP A 50 16.26 -9.66 -7.24
N HIS A 51 16.45 -8.77 -8.24
CA HIS A 51 15.46 -7.81 -8.74
C HIS A 51 14.91 -8.15 -10.14
N PHE A 52 15.27 -9.30 -10.72
CA PHE A 52 14.79 -9.70 -12.06
C PHE A 52 13.27 -9.84 -12.16
N PHE A 53 12.59 -10.13 -11.04
CA PHE A 53 11.13 -10.16 -10.95
C PHE A 53 10.44 -8.89 -11.47
N ILE A 54 11.17 -7.75 -11.51
CA ILE A 54 10.67 -6.50 -12.05
C ILE A 54 10.37 -6.63 -13.55
N PHE A 55 11.32 -7.10 -14.37
CA PHE A 55 11.11 -7.22 -15.82
C PHE A 55 10.51 -8.57 -16.22
N GLU A 56 10.58 -9.61 -15.39
CA GLU A 56 9.92 -10.90 -15.64
C GLU A 56 8.41 -10.73 -15.91
N GLN A 57 7.76 -9.75 -15.30
CA GLN A 57 6.35 -9.42 -15.58
C GLN A 57 6.10 -9.03 -17.04
N VAL A 58 7.07 -8.40 -17.70
CA VAL A 58 6.99 -8.10 -19.13
C VAL A 58 7.05 -9.40 -19.92
N GLN A 59 7.98 -10.30 -19.59
CA GLN A 59 8.09 -11.59 -20.25
C GLN A 59 6.82 -12.44 -20.07
N ASP A 60 6.26 -12.50 -18.87
CA ASP A 60 5.01 -13.18 -18.56
C ASP A 60 3.82 -12.61 -19.36
N ASN A 61 3.76 -11.29 -19.51
CA ASN A 61 2.74 -10.64 -20.33
C ASN A 61 2.92 -11.01 -21.81
N LEU A 62 4.15 -10.96 -22.33
CA LEU A 62 4.46 -11.27 -23.73
C LEU A 62 4.18 -12.73 -24.09
N ALA A 63 4.46 -13.66 -23.17
CA ALA A 63 4.15 -15.07 -23.35
C ALA A 63 2.63 -15.30 -23.50
N LYS A 64 1.82 -14.57 -22.72
CA LYS A 64 0.34 -14.62 -22.82
C LYS A 64 -0.19 -14.00 -24.12
N THR A 65 0.59 -13.13 -24.76
CA THR A 65 0.20 -12.42 -25.99
C THR A 65 0.71 -13.09 -27.26
N GLY A 66 1.33 -14.27 -27.14
CA GLY A 66 1.71 -15.11 -28.27
C GLY A 66 3.17 -15.02 -28.72
N LEU A 67 4.03 -14.29 -27.97
CA LEU A 67 5.48 -14.40 -28.15
C LEU A 67 5.92 -15.80 -27.69
N LYS A 68 6.59 -16.54 -28.57
CA LYS A 68 6.89 -17.96 -28.38
C LYS A 68 8.20 -18.18 -27.62
N LYS A 69 9.09 -17.19 -27.60
CA LYS A 69 10.38 -17.27 -26.92
C LYS A 69 10.43 -16.24 -25.79
N ILE A 70 11.10 -16.63 -24.71
CA ILE A 70 11.55 -15.69 -23.70
C ILE A 70 12.63 -14.81 -24.34
N LEU A 71 12.51 -13.49 -24.12
CA LEU A 71 13.51 -12.53 -24.61
C LEU A 71 14.85 -12.78 -23.94
N ASP A 72 15.92 -12.68 -24.72
CA ASP A 72 17.27 -12.77 -24.17
C ASP A 72 17.52 -11.61 -23.20
N THR A 73 18.19 -11.88 -22.08
CA THR A 73 18.46 -10.88 -21.05
C THR A 73 19.96 -10.73 -20.87
N GLN A 74 20.46 -9.52 -21.10
CA GLN A 74 21.86 -9.17 -20.93
C GLN A 74 22.00 -8.20 -19.75
N VAL A 75 22.70 -8.66 -18.70
CA VAL A 75 23.09 -7.82 -17.56
C VAL A 75 24.37 -7.08 -17.90
N VAL A 76 24.43 -5.80 -17.58
CA VAL A 76 25.55 -4.92 -17.92
C VAL A 76 25.89 -4.05 -16.70
N ASP A 77 27.15 -3.63 -16.57
CA ASP A 77 27.59 -2.93 -15.35
C ASP A 77 26.99 -1.54 -15.25
N ASN A 78 26.88 -0.83 -16.39
CA ASN A 78 26.18 0.45 -16.46
C ASN A 78 25.85 0.85 -17.91
N LEU A 79 24.95 1.83 -18.06
CA LEU A 79 24.57 2.42 -19.35
C LEU A 79 25.75 2.97 -20.17
N SER A 80 26.89 3.27 -19.57
CA SER A 80 28.07 3.79 -20.28
C SER A 80 28.75 2.74 -21.16
N ASP A 81 28.47 1.45 -20.92
CA ASP A 81 28.88 0.35 -21.81
C ASP A 81 28.12 0.37 -23.14
N PHE A 82 27.06 1.19 -23.22
CA PHE A 82 26.26 1.45 -24.42
C PHE A 82 26.24 2.96 -24.72
N PRO A 83 27.35 3.55 -25.21
CA PRO A 83 27.47 4.99 -25.43
C PRO A 83 26.36 5.56 -26.33
N ASN A 84 25.90 4.77 -27.29
CA ASN A 84 24.79 5.13 -28.17
C ASN A 84 23.47 5.22 -27.38
N LEU A 85 23.16 4.23 -26.54
CA LEU A 85 21.94 4.23 -25.73
C LEU A 85 21.94 5.37 -24.71
N LYS A 86 23.10 5.63 -24.08
CA LYS A 86 23.29 6.76 -23.16
C LYS A 86 23.10 8.11 -23.87
N SER A 87 23.74 8.30 -25.01
CA SER A 87 23.60 9.53 -25.81
C SER A 87 22.15 9.74 -26.27
N VAL A 88 21.47 8.66 -26.68
CA VAL A 88 20.05 8.72 -27.08
C VAL A 88 19.16 9.07 -25.88
N LEU A 89 19.39 8.49 -24.71
CA LEU A 89 18.68 8.87 -23.48
C LEU A 89 18.90 10.36 -23.18
N GLU A 90 20.14 10.83 -23.15
CA GLU A 90 20.47 12.24 -22.87
C GLU A 90 19.79 13.18 -23.88
N ASN A 91 19.80 12.82 -25.16
CA ASN A 91 19.13 13.58 -26.22
C ASN A 91 17.60 13.60 -26.05
N GLU A 92 16.98 12.45 -25.81
CA GLU A 92 15.52 12.38 -25.64
C GLU A 92 15.05 13.02 -24.33
N ILE A 93 15.88 12.97 -23.29
CA ILE A 93 15.67 13.72 -22.05
C ILE A 93 15.73 15.22 -22.32
N SER A 94 16.69 15.69 -23.14
CA SER A 94 16.79 17.10 -23.49
C SER A 94 15.56 17.62 -24.26
N ASN A 95 14.80 16.72 -24.89
CA ASN A 95 13.56 17.05 -25.59
C ASN A 95 12.34 17.22 -24.65
N PHE A 96 12.46 16.98 -23.34
CA PHE A 96 11.39 17.29 -22.38
C PHE A 96 11.22 18.82 -22.25
N PRO A 97 9.99 19.34 -22.07
CA PRO A 97 9.77 20.78 -21.97
C PRO A 97 10.48 21.40 -20.75
N GLU A 98 10.95 22.65 -20.91
CA GLU A 98 11.25 23.60 -19.82
C GLU A 98 11.99 23.03 -18.59
N ASN A 99 13.08 22.29 -18.80
CA ASN A 99 13.88 21.71 -17.71
C ASN A 99 13.02 20.90 -16.71
N LEU A 100 11.94 20.26 -17.18
CA LEU A 100 11.00 19.53 -16.31
C LEU A 100 11.72 18.50 -15.45
N LEU A 101 12.67 17.76 -16.03
CA LEU A 101 13.47 16.80 -15.28
C LEU A 101 14.31 17.49 -14.19
N ASP A 102 14.95 18.62 -14.48
CA ASP A 102 15.72 19.36 -13.48
C ASP A 102 14.87 19.88 -12.33
N LYS A 103 13.60 20.19 -12.58
CA LYS A 103 12.64 20.61 -11.54
C LYS A 103 12.30 19.46 -10.60
N VAL A 104 12.17 18.23 -11.12
CA VAL A 104 11.66 17.08 -10.34
C VAL A 104 12.75 16.14 -9.83
N LYS A 105 13.96 16.16 -10.41
CA LYS A 105 15.05 15.20 -10.07
C LYS A 105 15.45 15.18 -8.60
N ASN A 106 15.22 16.28 -7.88
CA ASN A 106 15.53 16.42 -6.47
C ASN A 106 14.30 16.20 -5.56
N GLU A 107 13.11 15.94 -6.12
CA GLU A 107 11.92 15.66 -5.33
C GLU A 107 11.98 14.24 -4.73
N GLU A 108 11.72 14.12 -3.42
CA GLU A 108 11.77 12.83 -2.71
C GLU A 108 10.85 11.77 -3.35
N ASN A 109 9.67 12.16 -3.83
CA ASN A 109 8.74 11.23 -4.48
C ASN A 109 9.26 10.75 -5.84
N PHE A 110 9.97 11.60 -6.58
CA PHE A 110 10.60 11.20 -7.85
C PHE A 110 11.80 10.29 -7.59
N ILE A 111 12.66 10.63 -6.63
CA ILE A 111 13.83 9.81 -6.27
C ILE A 111 13.39 8.40 -5.81
N ASN A 112 12.35 8.31 -4.97
CA ASN A 112 11.96 7.03 -4.38
C ASN A 112 11.00 6.21 -5.24
N GLN A 113 10.18 6.83 -6.09
CA GLN A 113 9.06 6.17 -6.79
C GLN A 113 8.89 6.64 -8.24
N GLY A 114 9.70 7.57 -8.71
CA GLY A 114 9.61 8.13 -10.05
C GLY A 114 10.36 7.29 -11.08
N TYR A 115 9.98 7.47 -12.34
CA TYR A 115 10.63 6.84 -13.47
C TYR A 115 10.48 7.71 -14.73
N ILE A 116 11.34 7.44 -15.70
CA ILE A 116 11.32 8.01 -17.04
C ILE A 116 11.14 6.87 -18.02
N ILE A 117 10.28 7.04 -19.02
CA ILE A 117 10.22 6.15 -20.20
C ILE A 117 10.53 6.96 -21.44
N VAL A 118 11.45 6.47 -22.25
CA VAL A 118 11.81 7.04 -23.54
C VAL A 118 11.80 5.94 -24.60
N CYS A 119 11.06 6.18 -25.67
CA CYS A 119 11.13 5.34 -26.87
C CYS A 119 11.99 6.01 -27.95
N THR A 120 12.88 5.24 -28.57
CA THR A 120 13.74 5.65 -29.68
C THR A 120 13.16 5.13 -31.00
N GLU A 121 13.98 4.97 -32.03
CA GLU A 121 13.61 4.32 -33.29
C GLU A 121 13.52 2.78 -33.19
N SER A 122 14.16 2.19 -32.19
CA SER A 122 14.31 0.72 -32.03
C SER A 122 14.41 0.25 -30.58
N GLU A 123 14.36 1.15 -29.60
CA GLU A 123 14.48 0.82 -28.18
C GLU A 123 13.37 1.49 -27.34
N ILE A 124 13.10 0.89 -26.18
CA ILE A 124 12.34 1.49 -25.09
C ILE A 124 13.16 1.40 -23.83
N LEU A 125 13.49 2.56 -23.26
CA LEU A 125 14.31 2.68 -22.07
C LEU A 125 13.47 3.18 -20.90
N ILE A 126 13.53 2.47 -19.79
CA ILE A 126 12.97 2.86 -18.50
C ILE A 126 14.14 3.16 -17.57
N ASP A 127 14.21 4.38 -17.07
CA ASP A 127 15.23 4.82 -16.11
C ASP A 127 14.59 5.25 -14.79
N ALA A 128 15.19 4.85 -13.67
CA ALA A 128 14.78 5.30 -12.34
C ALA A 128 15.92 5.26 -11.30
N HIS A 129 15.74 6.05 -10.25
CA HIS A 129 16.64 6.10 -9.09
C HIS A 129 16.42 4.97 -8.09
N SER A 130 15.27 4.29 -8.13
CA SER A 130 14.91 3.22 -7.19
C SER A 130 14.33 2.00 -7.90
N HIS A 131 14.43 0.83 -7.28
CA HIS A 131 13.79 -0.39 -7.77
C HIS A 131 12.26 -0.25 -7.87
N GLN A 132 11.65 0.48 -6.93
CA GLN A 132 10.21 0.77 -6.95
C GLN A 132 9.83 1.66 -8.15
N GLY A 133 10.66 2.64 -8.49
CA GLY A 133 10.50 3.48 -9.68
C GLY A 133 10.57 2.64 -10.95
N LEU A 134 11.58 1.77 -11.09
CA LEU A 134 11.68 0.85 -12.22
C LEU A 134 10.45 -0.06 -12.34
N PHE A 135 10.00 -0.64 -11.22
CA PHE A 135 8.78 -1.44 -11.19
C PHE A 135 7.56 -0.64 -11.67
N TYR A 136 7.39 0.60 -11.24
CA TYR A 136 6.30 1.46 -11.73
C TYR A 136 6.43 1.81 -13.21
N GLY A 137 7.65 1.98 -13.72
CA GLY A 137 7.91 2.09 -15.16
C GLY A 137 7.45 0.85 -15.92
N ILE A 138 7.74 -0.34 -15.40
CA ILE A 138 7.25 -1.60 -15.98
C ILE A 138 5.73 -1.67 -15.97
N GLN A 139 5.05 -1.25 -14.90
CA GLN A 139 3.58 -1.23 -14.89
C GLN A 139 3.01 -0.33 -15.98
N THR A 140 3.65 0.81 -16.24
CA THR A 140 3.29 1.69 -17.36
C THR A 140 3.57 1.04 -18.71
N LEU A 141 4.73 0.42 -18.90
CA LEU A 141 5.06 -0.32 -20.12
C LEU A 141 4.03 -1.42 -20.41
N LEU A 142 3.61 -2.19 -19.40
CA LEU A 142 2.57 -3.21 -19.53
C LEU A 142 1.25 -2.62 -20.01
N GLN A 143 0.84 -1.45 -19.50
CA GLN A 143 -0.36 -0.75 -20.00
C GLN A 143 -0.19 -0.30 -21.46
N ILE A 144 1.00 0.19 -21.83
CA ILE A 144 1.30 0.59 -23.21
C ILE A 144 1.20 -0.62 -24.15
N ILE A 145 1.85 -1.73 -23.82
CA ILE A 145 1.77 -2.99 -24.58
C ILE A 145 0.31 -3.45 -24.69
N ASN A 146 -0.42 -3.41 -23.57
CA ASN A 146 -1.81 -3.85 -23.51
C ASN A 146 -2.80 -2.84 -24.12
N SER A 147 -2.35 -1.68 -24.59
CA SER A 147 -3.19 -0.73 -25.34
C SER A 147 -3.27 -1.05 -26.83
N SER A 148 -2.29 -1.76 -27.39
CA SER A 148 -2.33 -2.26 -28.77
C SER A 148 -3.25 -3.49 -28.89
N TYR A 149 -3.68 -3.86 -30.10
CA TYR A 149 -4.49 -5.09 -30.25
C TYR A 149 -3.66 -6.31 -30.60
N ASP A 150 -2.49 -6.17 -31.23
CA ASP A 150 -1.59 -7.33 -31.38
C ASP A 150 -0.79 -7.61 -30.10
N LYS A 151 -0.87 -6.70 -29.11
CA LYS A 151 -0.23 -6.79 -27.79
C LYS A 151 1.29 -6.96 -27.87
N LEU A 152 1.88 -6.61 -29.00
CA LEU A 152 3.32 -6.64 -29.28
C LEU A 152 3.79 -5.31 -29.85
N SER A 153 2.88 -4.51 -30.40
CA SER A 153 3.15 -3.17 -30.89
C SER A 153 3.06 -2.13 -29.76
N ILE A 154 3.95 -1.15 -29.79
CA ILE A 154 4.12 -0.08 -28.82
C ILE A 154 4.20 1.25 -29.55
N LYS A 155 3.44 2.25 -29.07
CA LYS A 155 3.60 3.62 -29.53
C LYS A 155 4.90 4.20 -29.02
N LYS A 156 5.58 4.99 -29.84
CA LYS A 156 6.72 5.77 -29.38
C LYS A 156 6.23 6.84 -28.40
N VAL A 157 6.76 6.83 -27.17
CA VAL A 157 6.33 7.71 -26.09
C VAL A 157 7.51 8.29 -25.33
N ARG A 158 7.28 9.43 -24.68
CA ARG A 158 8.15 10.00 -23.66
C ARG A 158 7.34 10.30 -22.42
N ILE A 159 7.74 9.74 -21.29
CA ILE A 159 7.02 9.82 -20.02
C ILE A 159 7.99 10.22 -18.91
N ILE A 160 7.54 11.13 -18.07
CA ILE A 160 8.09 11.34 -16.72
C ILE A 160 6.91 11.17 -15.77
N ASP A 161 7.08 10.33 -14.76
CA ASP A 161 6.00 10.10 -13.81
C ASP A 161 6.51 9.81 -12.41
N PHE A 162 5.72 10.22 -11.42
CA PHE A 162 5.95 10.04 -9.99
C PHE A 162 4.69 10.44 -9.20
N PRO A 163 4.45 9.81 -8.04
CA PRO A 163 3.21 10.03 -7.30
C PRO A 163 3.16 11.40 -6.61
N ALA A 164 1.96 11.97 -6.49
CA ALA A 164 1.70 13.17 -5.68
C ALA A 164 1.84 12.89 -4.18
N LEU A 165 1.38 11.71 -3.76
CA LEU A 165 1.35 11.27 -2.38
C LEU A 165 2.31 10.10 -2.21
N LYS A 166 3.20 10.21 -1.21
CA LYS A 166 4.15 9.14 -0.87
C LYS A 166 3.45 7.83 -0.53
N ILE A 167 2.30 7.94 0.15
CA ILE A 167 1.48 6.83 0.63
C ILE A 167 0.17 6.79 -0.17
N ARG A 168 -0.10 5.63 -0.77
CA ARG A 168 -1.34 5.33 -1.50
C ARG A 168 -1.76 3.94 -1.07
N GLY A 169 -2.84 3.84 -0.32
CA GLY A 169 -3.23 2.58 0.32
C GLY A 169 -4.69 2.21 0.10
N VAL A 170 -4.96 0.93 0.28
CA VAL A 170 -6.32 0.38 0.37
C VAL A 170 -6.45 -0.34 1.71
N SER A 171 -7.58 -0.10 2.38
CA SER A 171 -7.99 -0.78 3.61
C SER A 171 -9.03 -1.83 3.28
N ASP A 172 -8.75 -3.08 3.63
CA ASP A 172 -9.60 -4.23 3.33
C ASP A 172 -10.03 -4.93 4.63
N ASP A 173 -11.34 -4.99 4.84
CA ASP A 173 -11.94 -5.65 5.99
C ASP A 173 -11.98 -7.15 5.74
N ILE A 174 -11.11 -7.88 6.44
CA ILE A 174 -10.99 -9.33 6.26
C ILE A 174 -11.75 -10.16 7.30
N SER A 175 -12.39 -9.52 8.30
CA SER A 175 -13.08 -10.23 9.38
C SER A 175 -14.58 -10.36 9.16
N ARG A 176 -15.17 -9.44 8.40
CA ARG A 176 -16.62 -9.40 8.15
C ARG A 176 -17.01 -10.17 6.89
N GLY A 177 -16.94 -11.50 6.95
CA GLY A 177 -17.45 -12.36 5.88
C GLY A 177 -16.67 -13.66 5.69
N GLN A 178 -16.63 -14.14 4.44
CA GLN A 178 -15.77 -15.24 4.05
C GLN A 178 -14.34 -14.72 3.88
N ALA A 179 -13.39 -15.39 4.52
CA ALA A 179 -11.98 -15.07 4.36
C ALA A 179 -11.55 -15.24 2.91
N ALA A 180 -10.83 -14.25 2.35
CA ALA A 180 -10.24 -14.37 1.03
C ALA A 180 -9.16 -15.46 1.04
N THR A 181 -9.03 -16.24 -0.03
CA THR A 181 -7.89 -17.17 -0.15
C THR A 181 -6.59 -16.39 -0.36
N LEU A 182 -5.46 -17.02 -0.01
CA LEU A 182 -4.14 -16.41 -0.22
C LEU A 182 -3.91 -16.03 -1.70
N ASP A 183 -4.37 -16.86 -2.64
CA ASP A 183 -4.31 -16.56 -4.07
C ASP A 183 -5.14 -15.34 -4.48
N ASN A 184 -6.30 -15.12 -3.85
CA ASN A 184 -7.11 -13.95 -4.10
C ASN A 184 -6.43 -12.68 -3.56
N LEU A 185 -5.81 -12.76 -2.37
CA LEU A 185 -5.02 -11.66 -1.81
C LEU A 185 -3.83 -11.31 -2.72
N LYS A 186 -3.11 -12.30 -3.25
CA LYS A 186 -2.02 -12.09 -4.24
C LYS A 186 -2.53 -11.45 -5.52
N LYS A 187 -3.67 -11.90 -6.05
CA LYS A 187 -4.31 -11.26 -7.22
C LYS A 187 -4.67 -9.81 -6.94
N PHE A 188 -5.12 -9.50 -5.73
CA PHE A 188 -5.42 -8.12 -5.34
C PHE A 188 -4.15 -7.28 -5.26
N ILE A 189 -3.07 -7.78 -4.66
CA ILE A 189 -1.74 -7.14 -4.65
C ILE A 189 -1.26 -6.85 -6.08
N ASN A 190 -1.46 -7.78 -7.03
CA ASN A 190 -1.13 -7.53 -8.45
C ASN A 190 -1.91 -6.35 -9.02
N GLN A 191 -3.22 -6.26 -8.73
CA GLN A 191 -4.05 -5.14 -9.18
C GLN A 191 -3.61 -3.82 -8.54
N LEU A 192 -3.38 -3.81 -7.22
CA LEU A 192 -2.91 -2.64 -6.50
C LEU A 192 -1.58 -2.13 -7.07
N SER A 193 -0.60 -3.01 -7.21
CA SER A 193 0.74 -2.67 -7.71
C SER A 193 0.72 -2.23 -9.18
N HIS A 194 -0.15 -2.81 -10.01
CA HIS A 194 -0.37 -2.38 -11.39
C HIS A 194 -0.80 -0.90 -11.50
N TYR A 195 -1.66 -0.46 -10.58
CA TYR A 195 -2.07 0.95 -10.46
C TYR A 195 -1.17 1.77 -9.54
N LYS A 196 0.03 1.25 -9.22
CA LYS A 196 1.05 1.92 -8.41
C LYS A 196 0.58 2.27 -6.99
N ILE A 197 -0.40 1.55 -6.44
CA ILE A 197 -0.73 1.58 -5.00
C ILE A 197 0.38 0.84 -4.25
N ASN A 198 0.75 1.33 -3.07
CA ASN A 198 1.95 0.86 -2.35
C ASN A 198 1.71 0.43 -0.90
N GLN A 199 0.46 0.46 -0.43
CA GLN A 199 0.12 -0.01 0.90
C GLN A 199 -1.17 -0.82 0.87
N TYR A 200 -1.16 -1.94 1.58
CA TYR A 200 -2.32 -2.79 1.74
C TYR A 200 -2.55 -3.01 3.24
N TYR A 201 -3.61 -2.39 3.74
CA TYR A 201 -3.98 -2.44 5.15
C TYR A 201 -5.01 -3.55 5.36
N LEU A 202 -4.62 -4.58 6.09
CA LEU A 202 -5.55 -5.64 6.48
C LEU A 202 -6.28 -5.21 7.75
N VAL A 203 -7.54 -4.84 7.60
CA VAL A 203 -8.39 -4.31 8.67
C VAL A 203 -9.04 -5.44 9.44
N TYR A 204 -9.12 -5.25 10.77
CA TYR A 204 -9.71 -6.20 11.70
C TYR A 204 -9.05 -7.58 11.63
N MET A 205 -7.72 -7.61 11.50
CA MET A 205 -6.91 -8.83 11.54
C MET A 205 -7.14 -9.71 12.77
N GLN A 206 -7.67 -9.11 13.85
CA GLN A 206 -7.91 -9.68 15.18
C GLN A 206 -8.23 -11.17 15.20
N ASP A 207 -9.44 -11.57 14.85
CA ASP A 207 -9.88 -12.96 14.84
C ASP A 207 -9.53 -13.69 13.54
N MET A 208 -8.86 -13.00 12.61
CA MET A 208 -8.45 -13.54 11.32
C MET A 208 -6.97 -13.91 11.26
N PHE A 209 -6.27 -13.86 12.39
CA PHE A 209 -4.91 -14.37 12.55
C PHE A 209 -4.88 -15.52 13.57
N LYS A 210 -4.20 -16.60 13.24
CA LYS A 210 -4.02 -17.76 14.12
C LYS A 210 -2.89 -17.52 15.11
N PHE A 211 -3.24 -17.06 16.31
CA PHE A 211 -2.30 -16.90 17.41
C PHE A 211 -1.95 -18.25 18.04
N SER A 212 -0.65 -18.53 18.17
CA SER A 212 -0.16 -19.75 18.82
C SER A 212 -0.43 -19.75 20.32
N ASN A 213 -0.35 -18.58 20.98
CA ASN A 213 -0.66 -18.43 22.41
C ASN A 213 -2.18 -18.44 22.69
N HIS A 214 -2.99 -18.16 21.68
CA HIS A 214 -4.46 -18.00 21.79
C HIS A 214 -5.20 -18.77 20.69
N PRO A 215 -5.10 -20.12 20.64
CA PRO A 215 -5.56 -20.92 19.50
C PRO A 215 -7.07 -20.91 19.28
N LYS A 216 -7.86 -20.48 20.28
CA LYS A 216 -9.32 -20.33 20.17
C LYS A 216 -9.75 -19.07 19.41
N ILE A 217 -8.83 -18.12 19.22
CA ILE A 217 -9.10 -16.92 18.41
C ILE A 217 -9.09 -17.32 16.94
N GLY A 218 -10.18 -17.05 16.22
CA GLY A 218 -10.28 -17.36 14.80
C GLY A 218 -10.47 -18.85 14.46
N GLU A 219 -10.77 -19.69 15.46
CA GLU A 219 -11.08 -21.11 15.24
C GLU A 219 -12.27 -21.23 14.26
N ASP A 220 -12.11 -22.09 13.25
CA ASP A 220 -13.07 -22.32 12.16
C ASP A 220 -13.50 -21.09 11.32
N ARG A 221 -12.83 -19.95 11.51
CA ARG A 221 -13.14 -18.69 10.79
C ARG A 221 -12.46 -18.56 9.42
N GLY A 222 -11.53 -19.46 9.11
CA GLY A 222 -10.63 -19.33 7.97
C GLY A 222 -9.47 -18.37 8.23
N ALA A 223 -9.10 -18.17 9.51
CA ALA A 223 -7.99 -17.32 9.92
C ALA A 223 -6.65 -17.73 9.28
N TYR A 224 -5.83 -16.74 8.96
CA TYR A 224 -4.51 -16.90 8.35
C TYR A 224 -3.47 -17.33 9.37
N SER A 225 -2.61 -18.27 9.00
CA SER A 225 -1.44 -18.66 9.79
C SER A 225 -0.31 -17.63 9.69
N LYS A 226 0.69 -17.75 10.56
CA LYS A 226 1.95 -16.99 10.45
C LYS A 226 2.60 -17.23 9.09
N GLU A 227 2.57 -18.47 8.60
CA GLU A 227 3.12 -18.87 7.31
C GLU A 227 2.38 -18.20 6.15
N ASP A 228 1.04 -18.19 6.18
CA ASP A 228 0.21 -17.53 5.15
C ASP A 228 0.55 -16.04 5.05
N ILE A 229 0.63 -15.34 6.18
CA ILE A 229 0.94 -13.91 6.23
C ILE A 229 2.40 -13.64 5.84
N THR A 230 3.34 -14.50 6.25
CA THR A 230 4.75 -14.37 5.85
C THR A 230 4.91 -14.55 4.34
N GLU A 231 4.20 -15.52 3.76
CA GLU A 231 4.16 -15.74 2.32
C GLU A 231 3.55 -14.53 1.60
N LEU A 232 2.43 -14.00 2.10
CA LEU A 232 1.78 -12.82 1.55
C LEU A 232 2.67 -11.58 1.64
N HIS A 233 3.38 -11.38 2.76
CA HIS A 233 4.34 -10.30 2.94
C HIS A 233 5.46 -10.36 1.90
N ASN A 234 6.08 -11.54 1.73
CA ASN A 234 7.15 -11.73 0.76
C ASN A 234 6.66 -11.49 -0.67
N TYR A 235 5.43 -11.90 -0.96
CA TYR A 235 4.77 -11.59 -2.24
C TYR A 235 4.56 -10.08 -2.40
N ALA A 236 3.94 -9.41 -1.44
CA ALA A 236 3.70 -7.97 -1.45
C ALA A 236 4.99 -7.16 -1.65
N LYS A 237 6.10 -7.58 -1.01
CA LYS A 237 7.41 -6.96 -1.14
C LYS A 237 7.94 -6.97 -2.58
N LYS A 238 7.79 -8.09 -3.31
CA LYS A 238 8.14 -8.18 -4.75
C LYS A 238 7.25 -7.29 -5.63
N HIS A 239 6.13 -6.82 -5.11
CA HIS A 239 5.21 -5.91 -5.80
C HIS A 239 5.30 -4.47 -5.26
N PHE A 240 6.32 -4.17 -4.43
CA PHE A 240 6.52 -2.88 -3.76
C PHE A 240 5.26 -2.40 -3.01
N ILE A 241 4.56 -3.34 -2.38
CA ILE A 241 3.42 -3.11 -1.49
C ILE A 241 3.86 -3.41 -0.06
N GLU A 242 3.66 -2.44 0.82
CA GLU A 242 3.76 -2.63 2.26
C GLU A 242 2.47 -3.28 2.76
N LEU A 243 2.56 -4.50 3.28
CA LEU A 243 1.45 -5.20 3.93
C LEU A 243 1.39 -4.79 5.40
N ILE A 244 0.33 -4.09 5.81
CA ILE A 244 0.23 -3.45 7.13
C ILE A 244 -0.89 -4.09 7.93
N PRO A 245 -0.63 -4.62 9.13
CA PRO A 245 -1.70 -5.09 10.01
C PRO A 245 -2.42 -3.90 10.65
N ILE A 246 -3.75 -3.90 10.58
CA ILE A 246 -4.58 -3.14 11.51
C ILE A 246 -5.16 -4.10 12.52
N PHE A 247 -4.58 -4.06 13.71
CA PHE A 247 -5.01 -4.87 14.85
C PHE A 247 -5.63 -3.94 15.87
N GLN A 248 -6.91 -4.15 16.17
CA GLN A 248 -7.62 -3.28 17.08
C GLN A 248 -7.17 -3.54 18.51
N THR A 249 -6.83 -2.46 19.20
CA THR A 249 -6.31 -2.54 20.58
C THR A 249 -7.27 -1.94 21.60
N THR A 250 -8.46 -1.51 21.16
CA THR A 250 -9.50 -0.99 22.05
C THR A 250 -10.90 -1.50 21.65
N GLY A 251 -11.47 -1.02 20.53
CA GLY A 251 -12.80 -1.40 20.03
C GLY A 251 -12.78 -2.54 19.00
N HIS A 252 -13.96 -2.96 18.50
CA HIS A 252 -14.15 -4.05 17.53
C HIS A 252 -13.69 -5.44 18.00
N TRP A 253 -13.76 -5.72 19.31
CA TRP A 253 -13.37 -7.01 19.91
C TRP A 253 -14.52 -8.02 20.00
N GLU A 254 -15.71 -7.73 19.47
CA GLU A 254 -16.93 -8.53 19.66
C GLU A 254 -16.78 -10.00 19.24
N ASN A 255 -16.03 -10.27 18.16
CA ASN A 255 -15.78 -11.64 17.71
C ASN A 255 -14.95 -12.45 18.71
N ILE A 256 -13.91 -11.83 19.29
CA ILE A 256 -13.06 -12.47 20.30
C ILE A 256 -13.80 -12.57 21.64
N LEU A 257 -14.45 -11.49 22.06
CA LEU A 257 -15.15 -11.39 23.35
C LEU A 257 -16.49 -12.14 23.36
N SER A 258 -16.95 -12.69 22.23
CA SER A 258 -18.05 -13.66 22.21
C SER A 258 -17.66 -14.99 22.85
N ASN A 259 -16.36 -15.31 22.92
CA ASN A 259 -15.85 -16.52 23.56
C ASN A 259 -15.68 -16.33 25.08
N PRO A 260 -16.28 -17.21 25.92
CA PRO A 260 -16.20 -17.12 27.38
C PRO A 260 -14.80 -17.01 27.98
N ASP A 261 -13.80 -17.59 27.33
CA ASP A 261 -12.41 -17.57 27.82
C ASP A 261 -11.81 -16.15 27.82
N TYR A 262 -12.37 -15.24 27.01
CA TYR A 262 -11.87 -13.88 26.84
C TYR A 262 -12.76 -12.82 27.52
N TRP A 263 -13.89 -13.20 28.13
CA TRP A 263 -14.83 -12.24 28.73
C TRP A 263 -14.20 -11.31 29.77
N LYS A 264 -13.20 -11.80 30.52
CA LYS A 264 -12.50 -10.99 31.53
C LYS A 264 -11.75 -9.77 30.96
N TYR A 265 -11.47 -9.76 29.65
CA TYR A 265 -10.75 -8.66 29.00
C TYR A 265 -11.67 -7.55 28.49
N GLY A 266 -12.98 -7.79 28.40
CA GLY A 266 -13.96 -6.84 27.87
C GLY A 266 -14.69 -6.03 28.94
N GLU A 267 -15.43 -5.01 28.50
CA GLU A 267 -16.38 -4.28 29.37
C GLU A 267 -17.49 -5.18 29.92
N PHE A 268 -17.90 -6.16 29.13
CA PHE A 268 -18.85 -7.23 29.45
C PHE A 268 -18.72 -8.37 28.40
N PRO A 269 -19.29 -9.57 28.64
CA PRO A 269 -19.35 -10.65 27.65
C PRO A 269 -19.86 -10.19 26.28
N GLY A 270 -19.07 -10.36 25.22
CA GLY A 270 -19.42 -9.93 23.86
C GLY A 270 -19.39 -8.41 23.62
N SER A 271 -18.78 -7.63 24.52
CA SER A 271 -18.58 -6.19 24.32
C SER A 271 -17.76 -5.86 23.08
N ASN A 272 -17.91 -4.63 22.59
CA ASN A 272 -17.13 -4.12 21.47
C ASN A 272 -15.74 -3.67 21.96
N SER A 273 -15.62 -3.16 23.19
CA SER A 273 -14.34 -2.67 23.72
C SER A 273 -13.72 -3.55 24.79
N LEU A 274 -12.39 -3.60 24.78
CA LEU A 274 -11.59 -4.03 25.92
C LEU A 274 -11.84 -3.15 27.15
N ASN A 275 -11.79 -3.75 28.32
CA ASN A 275 -11.76 -3.07 29.60
C ASN A 275 -10.35 -2.49 29.83
N ILE A 276 -10.16 -1.22 29.48
CA ILE A 276 -8.85 -0.55 29.59
C ILE A 276 -8.36 -0.33 31.04
N ALA A 277 -9.22 -0.58 32.04
CA ALA A 277 -8.84 -0.59 33.45
C ALA A 277 -8.22 -1.94 33.90
N ASN A 278 -8.40 -3.00 33.11
CA ASN A 278 -7.82 -4.31 33.38
C ASN A 278 -6.36 -4.36 32.88
N GLU A 279 -5.39 -4.42 33.78
CA GLU A 279 -3.97 -4.51 33.41
C GLU A 279 -3.59 -5.81 32.68
N GLU A 280 -4.36 -6.89 32.83
CA GLU A 280 -4.08 -8.15 32.14
C GLU A 280 -4.22 -8.05 30.61
N ILE A 281 -4.97 -7.06 30.09
CA ILE A 281 -5.08 -6.87 28.64
C ILE A 281 -3.72 -6.55 28.00
N TYR A 282 -2.80 -5.92 28.73
CA TYR A 282 -1.51 -5.53 28.17
C TYR A 282 -0.57 -6.71 27.97
N ALA A 283 -0.69 -7.76 28.79
CA ALA A 283 0.01 -9.02 28.55
C ALA A 283 -0.56 -9.73 27.30
N LEU A 284 -1.89 -9.78 27.18
CA LEU A 284 -2.58 -10.31 25.99
C LEU A 284 -2.16 -9.57 24.71
N LEU A 285 -2.18 -8.23 24.74
CA LEU A 285 -1.77 -7.41 23.59
C LEU A 285 -0.28 -7.57 23.29
N ASP A 286 0.59 -7.72 24.29
CA ASP A 286 2.02 -7.94 24.08
C ASP A 286 2.30 -9.26 23.35
N GLU A 287 1.63 -10.35 23.75
CA GLU A 287 1.74 -11.66 23.08
C GLU A 287 1.23 -11.58 21.63
N MET A 288 0.04 -11.01 21.41
CA MET A 288 -0.57 -10.92 20.08
C MET A 288 0.20 -10.00 19.13
N ILE A 289 0.59 -8.81 19.59
CA ILE A 289 1.37 -7.86 18.77
C ILE A 289 2.74 -8.44 18.42
N GLY A 290 3.35 -9.22 19.33
CA GLY A 290 4.60 -9.93 19.07
C GLY A 290 4.47 -10.92 17.91
N GLU A 291 3.44 -11.77 17.92
CA GLU A 291 3.20 -12.73 16.83
C GLU A 291 2.91 -12.04 15.49
N LEU A 292 2.17 -10.93 15.50
CA LEU A 292 1.90 -10.13 14.29
C LEU A 292 3.17 -9.47 13.75
N SER A 293 4.03 -8.92 14.61
CA SER A 293 5.34 -8.37 14.20
C SER A 293 6.17 -9.44 13.52
N ASP A 294 6.09 -10.66 14.03
CA ASP A 294 6.79 -11.81 13.52
C ASP A 294 6.32 -12.30 12.15
N ALA A 295 5.04 -12.11 11.83
CA ALA A 295 4.46 -12.51 10.56
C ALA A 295 4.55 -11.41 9.49
N PHE A 296 4.17 -10.17 9.83
CA PHE A 296 4.05 -9.08 8.85
C PHE A 296 5.38 -8.43 8.50
N LYS A 297 6.38 -8.42 9.41
CA LYS A 297 7.68 -7.75 9.24
C LYS A 297 7.60 -6.32 8.65
N SER A 298 6.46 -5.65 8.84
CA SER A 298 6.20 -4.29 8.37
C SER A 298 6.87 -3.28 9.29
N GLU A 299 7.30 -2.14 8.75
CA GLU A 299 7.73 -1.03 9.59
C GLU A 299 6.54 -0.32 10.28
N TYR A 300 5.33 -0.54 9.77
CA TYR A 300 4.08 0.06 10.22
C TYR A 300 3.25 -0.90 11.06
N PHE A 301 2.61 -0.37 12.09
CA PHE A 301 1.58 -1.05 12.85
C PHE A 301 0.42 -0.10 13.11
N HIS A 302 -0.79 -0.50 12.74
CA HIS A 302 -1.97 0.30 13.00
C HIS A 302 -2.73 -0.28 14.20
N ILE A 303 -2.76 0.46 15.31
CA ILE A 303 -3.35 0.01 16.59
C ILE A 303 -4.89 0.10 16.61
N GLY A 304 -5.46 0.68 15.56
CA GLY A 304 -6.91 0.84 15.38
C GLY A 304 -7.43 1.93 16.31
N ALA A 305 -8.14 1.49 17.35
CA ALA A 305 -8.68 2.30 18.45
C ALA A 305 -9.83 3.25 18.05
N ASP A 306 -10.53 2.92 16.97
CA ASP A 306 -11.78 3.56 16.58
C ASP A 306 -12.99 2.94 17.30
N GLU A 307 -14.08 3.71 17.36
CA GLU A 307 -15.41 3.23 17.72
C GLU A 307 -15.55 2.49 19.07
N SER A 308 -14.65 2.76 20.03
CA SER A 308 -14.67 2.17 21.38
C SER A 308 -15.72 2.82 22.30
N TRP A 309 -16.97 2.87 21.85
CA TRP A 309 -18.04 3.68 22.47
C TRP A 309 -18.52 3.18 23.83
N ASP A 310 -18.27 1.93 24.17
CA ASP A 310 -18.68 1.25 25.39
C ASP A 310 -17.65 1.28 26.52
N VAL A 311 -16.42 1.76 26.27
CA VAL A 311 -15.43 2.03 27.34
C VAL A 311 -16.03 2.95 28.42
N GLY A 312 -15.84 2.57 29.68
CA GLY A 312 -16.28 3.32 30.85
C GLY A 312 -17.76 3.12 31.21
N LYS A 313 -18.48 2.23 30.52
CA LYS A 313 -19.91 2.01 30.80
C LYS A 313 -20.15 0.92 31.84
N VAL A 314 -19.30 -0.10 31.91
CA VAL A 314 -19.52 -1.25 32.79
C VAL A 314 -18.26 -1.57 33.59
N ALA A 315 -17.40 -2.49 33.16
CA ALA A 315 -16.31 -2.99 33.97
C ALA A 315 -15.25 -1.92 34.30
N SER A 316 -15.00 -0.96 33.39
CA SER A 316 -14.07 0.15 33.67
C SER A 316 -14.75 1.37 34.30
N LYS A 317 -16.06 1.35 34.59
CA LYS A 317 -16.82 2.54 35.00
C LYS A 317 -16.19 3.28 36.19
N GLU A 318 -15.93 2.57 37.30
CA GLU A 318 -15.36 3.18 38.51
C GLU A 318 -13.97 3.78 38.25
N PHE A 319 -13.14 3.08 37.47
CA PHE A 319 -11.82 3.58 37.07
C PHE A 319 -11.94 4.87 36.24
N ILE A 320 -12.86 4.91 35.28
CA ILE A 320 -13.09 6.09 34.44
C ILE A 320 -13.68 7.26 35.24
N GLU A 321 -14.58 7.01 36.19
CA GLU A 321 -15.11 8.02 37.11
C GLU A 321 -14.00 8.66 37.98
N ASN A 322 -12.99 7.87 38.35
CA ASN A 322 -11.86 8.33 39.16
C ASN A 322 -10.77 9.06 38.35
N VAL A 323 -10.41 8.55 37.18
CA VAL A 323 -9.26 9.03 36.39
C VAL A 323 -9.66 10.05 35.32
N GLY A 324 -10.89 9.97 34.81
CA GLY A 324 -11.33 10.72 33.64
C GLY A 324 -11.03 9.97 32.33
N ILE A 325 -12.00 9.99 31.42
CA ILE A 325 -11.99 9.14 30.21
C ILE A 325 -10.86 9.46 29.23
N GLY A 326 -10.51 10.73 29.00
CA GLY A 326 -9.45 11.06 28.04
C GLY A 326 -8.06 10.73 28.59
N LYS A 327 -7.83 10.89 29.91
CA LYS A 327 -6.61 10.43 30.57
C LYS A 327 -6.47 8.92 30.53
N ALA A 328 -7.55 8.19 30.75
CA ALA A 328 -7.58 6.74 30.60
C ALA A 328 -7.24 6.30 29.15
N TYR A 329 -7.82 6.94 28.13
CA TYR A 329 -7.46 6.69 26.73
C TYR A 329 -6.00 7.01 26.43
N LEU A 330 -5.49 8.15 26.91
CA LEU A 330 -4.09 8.53 26.72
C LEU A 330 -3.15 7.47 27.31
N ASP A 331 -3.41 7.02 28.54
CA ASP A 331 -2.57 6.05 29.21
C ASP A 331 -2.62 4.68 28.51
N HIS A 332 -3.82 4.25 28.08
CA HIS A 332 -3.99 3.06 27.27
C HIS A 332 -3.20 3.13 25.95
N TYR A 333 -3.37 4.21 25.17
CA TYR A 333 -2.66 4.38 23.89
C TYR A 333 -1.14 4.43 24.04
N LYS A 334 -0.63 5.01 25.13
CA LYS A 334 0.81 5.02 25.42
C LYS A 334 1.33 3.62 25.73
N LYS A 335 0.62 2.83 26.53
CA LYS A 335 1.00 1.44 26.80
C LYS A 335 1.02 0.59 25.53
N VAL A 336 0.01 0.71 24.67
CA VAL A 336 -0.05 0.00 23.39
C VAL A 336 1.07 0.46 22.44
N TYR A 337 1.34 1.77 22.39
CA TYR A 337 2.47 2.32 21.64
C TYR A 337 3.80 1.72 22.11
N ASP A 338 4.03 1.66 23.42
CA ASP A 338 5.26 1.10 24.00
C ASP A 338 5.40 -0.40 23.68
N ILE A 339 4.31 -1.16 23.72
CA ILE A 339 4.27 -2.58 23.29
C ILE A 339 4.63 -2.71 21.80
N ALA A 340 4.02 -1.91 20.93
CA ALA A 340 4.31 -1.97 19.50
C ALA A 340 5.77 -1.59 19.20
N LYS A 341 6.30 -0.56 19.87
CA LYS A 341 7.73 -0.19 19.77
C LYS A 341 8.66 -1.29 20.28
N LYS A 342 8.32 -1.95 21.39
CA LYS A 342 9.07 -3.08 21.95
C LYS A 342 9.22 -4.21 20.92
N HIS A 343 8.19 -4.47 20.11
CA HIS A 343 8.21 -5.48 19.05
C HIS A 343 8.79 -5.01 17.71
N GLY A 344 9.44 -3.84 17.69
CA GLY A 344 10.25 -3.37 16.55
C GLY A 344 9.52 -2.52 15.52
N TYR A 345 8.22 -2.23 15.71
CA TYR A 345 7.49 -1.35 14.82
C TYR A 345 8.01 0.09 14.91
N LYS A 346 8.29 0.70 13.76
CA LYS A 346 8.87 2.05 13.70
C LYS A 346 7.79 3.11 13.60
N LYS A 347 6.72 2.83 12.86
CA LYS A 347 5.65 3.78 12.55
C LYS A 347 4.32 3.26 13.10
N ILE A 348 3.81 3.93 14.12
CA ILE A 348 2.54 3.58 14.74
C ILE A 348 1.44 4.45 14.16
N ILE A 349 0.34 3.84 13.77
CA ILE A 349 -0.84 4.52 13.21
C ILE A 349 -2.05 4.28 14.13
N ILE A 350 -2.86 5.32 14.34
CA ILE A 350 -4.10 5.27 15.13
C ILE A 350 -5.22 6.01 14.41
N TYR A 351 -6.45 5.50 14.47
CA TYR A 351 -7.61 6.20 13.93
C TYR A 351 -7.98 7.43 14.76
N HIS A 352 -8.48 8.47 14.08
CA HIS A 352 -8.66 9.77 14.71
C HIS A 352 -9.89 9.92 15.63
N ASP A 353 -10.92 9.09 15.50
CA ASP A 353 -12.32 9.44 15.88
C ASP A 353 -12.58 9.47 17.39
N ILE A 354 -11.86 8.67 18.18
CA ILE A 354 -11.92 8.74 19.65
C ILE A 354 -10.96 9.82 20.17
N LEU A 355 -9.70 9.79 19.72
CA LEU A 355 -8.62 10.60 20.30
C LEU A 355 -8.85 12.11 20.16
N TYR A 356 -9.41 12.61 19.05
CA TYR A 356 -9.47 14.07 18.81
C TYR A 356 -10.46 14.80 19.72
N LYS A 357 -11.34 14.05 20.38
CA LYS A 357 -12.34 14.56 21.32
C LYS A 357 -11.72 15.05 22.62
N TYR A 358 -10.53 14.57 22.98
CA TYR A 358 -9.87 14.86 24.25
C TYR A 358 -8.56 15.60 24.01
N GLU A 359 -8.43 16.81 24.55
CA GLU A 359 -7.22 17.64 24.37
C GLU A 359 -5.99 17.05 25.04
N GLU A 360 -6.18 16.40 26.19
CA GLU A 360 -5.13 15.66 26.90
C GLU A 360 -4.52 14.54 26.06
N VAL A 361 -5.32 13.84 25.24
CA VAL A 361 -4.82 12.81 24.33
C VAL A 361 -3.97 13.44 23.22
N LEU A 362 -4.48 14.47 22.55
CA LEU A 362 -3.73 15.14 21.47
C LEU A 362 -2.44 15.81 21.96
N SER A 363 -2.42 16.31 23.19
CA SER A 363 -1.23 16.92 23.79
C SER A 363 -0.24 15.89 24.33
N GLY A 364 -0.71 14.79 24.91
CA GLY A 364 0.12 13.78 25.57
C GLY A 364 0.65 12.64 24.70
N LEU A 365 0.05 12.39 23.53
CA LEU A 365 0.50 11.31 22.63
C LEU A 365 1.89 11.59 22.01
N PRO A 366 2.74 10.55 21.84
CA PRO A 366 4.01 10.65 21.11
C PRO A 366 3.82 11.24 19.71
N LYS A 367 4.62 12.25 19.36
CA LYS A 367 4.46 13.03 18.12
C LYS A 367 4.91 12.31 16.85
N ASP A 368 5.57 11.17 16.98
CA ASP A 368 5.92 10.30 15.85
C ASP A 368 4.77 9.36 15.43
N ILE A 369 3.67 9.31 16.19
CA ILE A 369 2.44 8.62 15.78
C ILE A 369 1.84 9.31 14.56
N ILE A 370 1.37 8.51 13.62
CA ILE A 370 0.63 8.94 12.45
C ILE A 370 -0.86 8.81 12.77
N ILE A 371 -1.64 9.87 12.57
CA ILE A 371 -3.08 9.83 12.76
C ILE A 371 -3.76 9.49 11.43
N MET A 372 -4.52 8.41 11.38
CA MET A 372 -5.36 8.09 10.23
C MET A 372 -6.73 8.76 10.37
N TYR A 373 -6.98 9.76 9.54
CA TYR A 373 -8.22 10.51 9.50
C TYR A 373 -9.19 9.86 8.50
N TRP A 374 -10.30 9.31 9.00
CA TRP A 374 -11.37 8.74 8.18
C TRP A 374 -12.65 9.56 8.30
N LYS A 375 -13.35 9.77 7.20
CA LYS A 375 -14.67 10.39 7.23
C LYS A 375 -15.47 10.04 5.99
N TYR A 376 -16.68 9.52 6.20
CA TYR A 376 -17.56 9.09 5.12
C TYR A 376 -18.59 10.19 4.81
N ASN A 377 -18.14 11.26 4.17
CA ASN A 377 -18.99 12.30 3.59
C ASN A 377 -18.23 13.14 2.57
N SER A 378 -18.98 13.89 1.77
CA SER A 378 -18.51 14.81 0.73
C SER A 378 -18.21 16.23 1.23
N LYS A 379 -18.08 16.46 2.54
CA LYS A 379 -17.78 17.80 3.05
C LYS A 379 -16.38 18.21 2.63
N THR A 380 -16.22 19.49 2.30
CA THR A 380 -14.92 20.07 1.93
C THR A 380 -14.18 20.64 3.14
N ASP A 381 -14.89 20.95 4.23
CA ASP A 381 -14.29 21.41 5.48
C ASP A 381 -14.19 20.28 6.52
N HIS A 382 -12.98 20.10 7.05
CA HIS A 382 -12.64 19.08 8.04
C HIS A 382 -11.97 19.73 9.27
N PRO A 383 -12.75 20.32 10.21
CA PRO A 383 -12.20 20.95 11.41
C PRO A 383 -11.36 20.00 12.29
N ALA A 384 -11.78 18.74 12.41
CA ALA A 384 -11.05 17.71 13.14
C ALA A 384 -9.64 17.48 12.55
N LEU A 385 -9.55 17.34 11.22
CA LEU A 385 -8.28 17.23 10.51
C LEU A 385 -7.39 18.46 10.75
N LYS A 386 -7.96 19.67 10.69
CA LYS A 386 -7.23 20.92 11.01
C LYS A 386 -6.71 20.91 12.46
N LYS A 387 -7.52 20.48 13.42
CA LYS A 387 -7.13 20.36 14.85
C LYS A 387 -5.96 19.38 15.03
N ILE A 388 -6.05 18.20 14.40
CA ILE A 388 -5.00 17.16 14.46
C ILE A 388 -3.68 17.69 13.88
N ARG A 389 -3.73 18.30 12.68
CA ARG A 389 -2.53 18.89 12.06
C ARG A 389 -1.92 20.00 12.90
N LYS A 390 -2.73 20.88 13.49
CA LYS A 390 -2.26 21.93 14.42
C LYS A 390 -1.59 21.36 15.68
N SER A 391 -1.93 20.12 16.06
CA SER A 391 -1.36 19.43 17.22
C SER A 391 -0.01 18.75 16.92
N GLY A 392 0.51 18.90 15.69
CA GLY A 392 1.87 18.48 15.31
C GLY A 392 1.99 17.07 14.75
N PHE A 393 0.89 16.37 14.47
CA PHE A 393 0.93 14.99 13.98
C PHE A 393 1.03 14.91 12.45
N GLN A 394 1.70 13.86 11.97
CA GLN A 394 1.56 13.40 10.60
C GLN A 394 0.17 12.79 10.41
N VAL A 395 -0.40 12.94 9.22
CA VAL A 395 -1.75 12.47 8.93
C VAL A 395 -1.79 11.67 7.63
N ILE A 396 -2.45 10.52 7.68
CA ILE A 396 -2.93 9.80 6.51
C ILE A 396 -4.44 10.03 6.42
N THR A 397 -4.94 10.39 5.24
CA THR A 397 -6.38 10.51 5.00
C THR A 397 -6.90 9.22 4.39
N SER A 398 -7.90 8.61 5.02
CA SER A 398 -8.60 7.41 4.56
C SER A 398 -10.05 7.77 4.19
N PRO A 399 -10.28 8.37 3.01
CA PRO A 399 -11.62 8.63 2.52
C PRO A 399 -12.30 7.31 2.09
N SER A 400 -13.62 7.26 2.17
CA SER A 400 -14.42 6.17 1.58
C SER A 400 -15.14 6.68 0.35
N ILE A 401 -15.32 5.81 -0.64
CA ILE A 401 -16.23 6.04 -1.77
C ILE A 401 -17.72 5.79 -1.39
N MET A 402 -18.01 5.61 -0.09
CA MET A 402 -19.36 5.50 0.50
C MET A 402 -20.18 4.31 -0.03
N ASP A 403 -19.52 3.19 -0.28
CA ASP A 403 -20.09 1.95 -0.83
C ASP A 403 -20.11 0.77 0.16
N TYR A 404 -19.81 0.98 1.44
CA TYR A 404 -19.65 -0.09 2.45
C TYR A 404 -20.85 -1.05 2.62
N ASN A 405 -22.05 -0.69 2.17
CA ASN A 405 -23.25 -1.55 2.17
C ASN A 405 -23.86 -1.72 0.75
N ARG A 406 -23.13 -1.43 -0.33
CA ARG A 406 -23.68 -1.40 -1.70
C ARG A 406 -22.59 -1.60 -2.77
N ILE A 407 -22.98 -1.96 -3.98
CA ILE A 407 -22.01 -2.25 -5.06
C ILE A 407 -21.50 -0.96 -5.75
N PHE A 408 -22.25 0.14 -5.66
CA PHE A 408 -21.91 1.41 -6.33
C PHE A 408 -21.78 2.56 -5.33
N PRO A 409 -20.80 3.46 -5.50
CA PRO A 409 -20.62 4.60 -4.62
C PRO A 409 -21.83 5.54 -4.68
N SER A 410 -22.27 6.04 -3.53
CA SER A 410 -23.35 7.03 -3.43
C SER A 410 -22.82 8.32 -2.82
N ILE A 411 -22.91 9.41 -3.59
CA ILE A 411 -22.45 10.75 -3.17
C ILE A 411 -23.50 11.42 -2.27
N ASP A 412 -24.76 10.96 -2.36
CA ASP A 412 -25.88 11.49 -1.59
C ASP A 412 -26.15 10.64 -0.36
N LYS A 413 -26.01 11.26 0.80
CA LYS A 413 -26.26 10.66 2.13
C LYS A 413 -27.72 10.22 2.35
N TYR A 414 -28.61 10.50 1.39
CA TYR A 414 -30.07 10.37 1.49
C TYR A 414 -30.61 8.97 1.17
N GLU A 415 -29.77 8.05 0.70
CA GLU A 415 -30.15 6.66 0.48
C GLU A 415 -29.80 5.80 1.71
N LYS A 416 -30.39 6.13 2.86
CA LYS A 416 -30.30 5.34 4.10
C LYS A 416 -31.48 4.40 4.24
#